data_AF-A0A0L1KXP1-F1
#
_entry.id   AF-A0A0L1KXP1-F1
#
_cell.length_a   1.000
_cell.length_b   1.000
_cell.length_c   1.000
_cell.angle_alpha   90.00
_cell.angle_beta   90.00
_cell.angle_gamma   90.00
#
_symmetry.space_group_name_H-M   'P 1'
#
loop_
_entity.id
_entity.type
_entity.pdbx_description
1 polymer ?
#
loop_
_entity_poly.entity_id
_entity_poly.type
_entity_poly.pdbx_seq_one_letter_code
_entity_poly.pdbx_strand_id
1 'polypeptide(L)'
;KKKKKKNQLSGTICLISLPPALKDLVLDNNNFQGSLDFTRLPKSMRYIYLSENRFSGTIDLRNLPESMTFLNVRNNALSGTVRVPRGFLSYFEENDELTVERIEE
;
A
#
# COMPACT_ATOMS: atom_id res chain seq x y z
N LYS A 1 18.52 9.96 13.41
CA LYS A 1 18.04 8.88 12.51
C LYS A 1 17.61 7.68 13.36
N LYS A 2 16.31 7.52 13.68
CA LYS A 2 15.81 6.34 14.40
C LYS A 2 15.71 5.19 13.38
N LYS A 3 16.62 4.21 13.41
CA LYS A 3 16.46 2.97 12.63
C LYS A 3 15.19 2.27 13.16
N LYS A 4 14.09 2.29 12.40
CA LYS A 4 12.91 1.46 12.72
C LYS A 4 13.37 0.01 12.72
N LYS A 5 12.96 -0.76 13.74
CA LYS A 5 13.35 -2.17 13.89
C LYS A 5 12.74 -2.97 12.73
N LYS A 6 13.57 -3.59 11.89
CA LYS A 6 13.11 -4.53 10.87
C LYS A 6 12.68 -5.82 11.55
N ASN A 7 11.42 -6.17 11.37
CA ASN A 7 10.85 -7.41 11.85
C ASN A 7 11.01 -8.50 10.78
N GLN A 8 10.80 -9.76 11.18
CA GLN A 8 11.00 -10.93 10.32
C GLN A 8 9.68 -11.59 9.91
N LEU A 9 8.53 -10.93 10.10
CA LEU A 9 7.26 -11.46 9.65
C LEU A 9 7.28 -11.58 8.12
N SER A 10 6.74 -12.67 7.61
CA SER A 10 6.77 -13.01 6.19
C SER A 10 5.46 -13.69 5.79
N GLY A 11 5.34 -14.01 4.51
CA GLY A 11 4.13 -14.56 3.91
C GLY A 11 3.38 -13.52 3.08
N THR A 12 2.14 -13.86 2.73
CA THR A 12 1.26 -13.02 1.92
C THR A 12 0.15 -12.43 2.78
N ILE A 13 -0.49 -11.36 2.30
CA ILE A 13 -1.62 -10.73 2.98
C ILE A 13 -2.81 -10.71 2.03
N CYS A 14 -3.96 -11.18 2.53
CA CYS A 14 -5.22 -11.14 1.81
C CYS A 14 -5.99 -9.87 2.20
N LEU A 15 -5.76 -8.77 1.46
CA LEU A 15 -6.39 -7.48 1.74
C LEU A 15 -7.92 -7.48 1.55
N ILE A 16 -8.45 -8.41 0.74
CA ILE A 16 -9.88 -8.54 0.47
C ILE A 16 -10.69 -9.17 1.62
N SER A 17 -10.01 -9.65 2.67
CA SER A 17 -10.62 -10.33 3.82
C SER A 17 -10.32 -9.63 5.14
N LEU A 18 -10.01 -8.32 5.11
CA LEU A 18 -9.73 -7.56 6.32
C LEU A 18 -11.00 -7.33 7.15
N PRO A 19 -10.89 -7.23 8.49
CA PRO A 19 -12.03 -6.96 9.36
C PRO A 19 -12.81 -5.69 8.94
N PRO A 20 -14.15 -5.71 8.89
CA PRO A 20 -14.95 -4.59 8.38
C PRO A 20 -14.77 -3.27 9.12
N ALA A 21 -14.34 -3.30 10.38
CA ALA A 21 -14.11 -2.13 11.23
C ALA A 21 -12.65 -1.65 11.26
N LEU A 22 -11.75 -2.30 10.51
CA LEU A 22 -10.33 -1.95 10.50
C LEU A 22 -10.15 -0.56 9.86
N LYS A 23 -9.42 0.31 10.54
CA LYS A 23 -9.13 1.68 10.09
C LYS A 23 -7.67 1.83 9.66
N ASP A 24 -6.77 1.21 10.40
CA ASP A 24 -5.33 1.37 10.26
C ASP A 24 -4.69 0.00 10.06
N LEU A 25 -3.95 -0.17 8.96
CA LEU A 25 -3.14 -1.34 8.71
C LEU A 25 -1.66 -0.93 8.75
N VAL A 26 -0.92 -1.40 9.75
CA VAL A 26 0.50 -1.07 9.94
C VAL A 26 1.36 -2.32 9.86
N LEU A 27 2.04 -2.51 8.74
CA LEU A 27 2.91 -3.66 8.47
C LEU A 27 4.29 -3.26 7.93
N ASP A 28 4.68 -1.99 8.08
CA ASP A 28 5.98 -1.50 7.64
C ASP A 28 7.16 -2.34 8.21
N ASN A 29 8.27 -2.42 7.48
CA ASN A 29 9.53 -3.03 7.91
C ASN A 29 9.42 -4.53 8.23
N ASN A 30 8.87 -5.31 7.31
CA ASN A 30 8.78 -6.77 7.40
C ASN A 30 9.33 -7.42 6.11
N ASN A 31 9.06 -8.72 5.92
CA ASN A 31 9.38 -9.49 4.72
C ASN A 31 8.11 -10.03 4.06
N PHE A 32 6.98 -9.33 4.16
CA PHE A 32 5.76 -9.73 3.45
C PHE A 32 5.95 -9.61 1.94
N GLN A 33 5.31 -10.49 1.19
CA GLN A 33 5.44 -10.60 -0.26
C GLN A 33 4.10 -10.86 -0.93
N GLY A 34 4.11 -10.93 -2.27
CA GLY A 34 2.93 -11.14 -3.09
C GLY A 34 2.29 -9.84 -3.56
N SER A 35 1.19 -9.96 -4.29
CA SER A 35 0.47 -8.82 -4.85
C SER A 35 -0.49 -8.18 -3.84
N LEU A 36 -0.77 -6.90 -4.05
CA LEU A 36 -1.69 -6.12 -3.24
C LEU A 36 -2.99 -5.91 -4.03
N ASP A 37 -4.08 -6.49 -3.54
CA ASP A 37 -5.42 -6.30 -4.10
C ASP A 37 -6.22 -5.30 -3.26
N PHE A 38 -6.37 -4.08 -3.78
CA PHE A 38 -7.12 -3.01 -3.11
C PHE A 38 -8.61 -2.97 -3.48
N THR A 39 -9.13 -3.95 -4.24
CA THR A 39 -10.51 -3.92 -4.77
C THR A 39 -11.61 -4.03 -3.70
N ARG A 40 -11.29 -4.60 -2.53
CA ARG A 40 -12.27 -4.89 -1.46
C ARG A 40 -11.78 -4.48 -0.07
N LEU A 41 -11.16 -3.30 0.04
CA LEU A 41 -10.80 -2.76 1.34
C LEU A 41 -12.07 -2.43 2.18
N PRO A 42 -12.02 -2.59 3.52
CA PRO A 42 -13.08 -2.15 4.41
C PRO A 42 -13.43 -0.67 4.20
N LYS A 43 -14.72 -0.34 4.22
CA LYS A 43 -15.19 1.05 4.08
C LYS A 43 -14.66 1.99 5.17
N SER A 44 -14.24 1.46 6.31
CA SER A 44 -13.64 2.22 7.42
C SER A 44 -12.14 2.47 7.27
N MET A 45 -11.49 1.89 6.25
CA MET A 45 -10.02 1.95 6.10
C MET A 45 -9.56 3.38 5.80
N ARG A 46 -8.63 3.88 6.60
CA ARG A 46 -8.11 5.25 6.51
C ARG A 46 -6.63 5.31 6.18
N TYR A 47 -5.83 4.43 6.80
CA TYR A 47 -4.38 4.48 6.68
C TYR A 47 -3.80 3.09 6.41
N ILE A 48 -2.98 2.99 5.37
CA ILE A 48 -2.25 1.76 5.04
C ILE A 48 -0.74 2.08 5.00
N TYR A 49 0.02 1.35 5.82
CA TYR A 49 1.47 1.43 5.93
C TYR A 49 2.10 0.07 5.62
N LEU A 50 2.64 -0.07 4.40
CA LEU A 50 3.21 -1.30 3.86
C LEU A 50 4.67 -1.11 3.41
N SER A 51 5.33 -0.03 3.84
CA SER A 51 6.67 0.29 3.39
C SER A 51 7.70 -0.74 3.84
N GLU A 52 8.81 -0.86 3.10
CA GLU A 52 9.94 -1.71 3.49
C GLU A 52 9.51 -3.19 3.62
N ASN A 53 8.88 -3.71 2.57
CA ASN A 53 8.47 -5.11 2.41
C ASN A 53 8.97 -5.63 1.05
N ARG A 54 8.41 -6.74 0.58
CA ARG A 54 8.72 -7.37 -0.71
C ARG A 54 7.45 -7.58 -1.55
N PHE A 55 6.44 -6.72 -1.38
CA PHE A 55 5.24 -6.77 -2.21
C PHE A 55 5.60 -6.51 -3.68
N SER A 56 4.93 -7.20 -4.59
CA SER A 56 5.29 -7.15 -6.01
C SER A 56 4.06 -7.14 -6.92
N GLY A 57 4.30 -6.83 -8.19
CA GLY A 57 3.24 -6.71 -9.20
C GLY A 57 2.60 -5.33 -9.24
N THR A 58 1.50 -5.22 -9.98
CA THR A 58 0.80 -3.96 -10.23
C THR A 58 -0.23 -3.68 -9.13
N ILE A 59 -0.59 -2.41 -8.98
CA ILE A 59 -1.62 -1.94 -8.06
C ILE A 59 -2.60 -1.01 -8.77
N ASP A 60 -3.87 -1.06 -8.36
CA ASP A 60 -4.92 -0.16 -8.83
C ASP A 60 -5.58 0.55 -7.64
N LEU A 61 -5.74 1.86 -7.73
CA LEU A 61 -6.30 2.72 -6.68
C LEU A 61 -7.75 3.13 -6.95
N ARG A 62 -8.35 2.72 -8.08
CA ARG A 62 -9.73 3.09 -8.45
C ARG A 62 -10.80 2.69 -7.44
N ASN A 63 -10.54 1.65 -6.65
CA ASN A 63 -11.49 1.07 -5.69
C ASN A 63 -11.15 1.38 -4.23
N LEU A 64 -10.27 2.35 -3.97
CA LEU A 64 -10.00 2.77 -2.59
C LEU A 64 -11.29 3.32 -1.96
N PRO A 65 -11.54 3.04 -0.66
CA PRO A 65 -12.70 3.57 0.02
C PRO A 65 -12.58 5.09 0.18
N GLU A 66 -13.70 5.82 0.13
CA GLU A 66 -13.74 7.28 0.29
C GLU A 66 -13.10 7.79 1.61
N SER A 67 -13.09 6.95 2.65
CA SER A 67 -12.47 7.27 3.94
C SER A 67 -10.94 7.21 3.92
N MET A 68 -10.35 6.65 2.85
CA MET A 68 -8.91 6.46 2.73
C MET A 68 -8.20 7.80 2.63
N THR A 69 -7.28 8.02 3.56
CA THR A 69 -6.55 9.29 3.69
C THR A 69 -5.07 9.13 3.31
N PHE A 70 -4.52 7.92 3.45
CA PHE A 70 -3.09 7.70 3.32
C PHE A 70 -2.73 6.29 2.84
N LEU A 71 -1.79 6.23 1.88
CA LEU A 71 -1.19 4.97 1.41
C LEU A 71 0.33 5.10 1.34
N ASN A 72 1.05 4.25 2.06
CA ASN A 72 2.49 4.15 1.94
C ASN A 72 2.90 2.73 1.54
N VAL A 73 3.44 2.60 0.33
CA VAL A 73 3.98 1.36 -0.23
C VAL A 73 5.43 1.54 -0.70
N ARG A 74 6.13 2.58 -0.22
CA ARG A 74 7.53 2.83 -0.58
C ARG A 74 8.42 1.62 -0.25
N ASN A 75 9.51 1.43 -0.99
CA ASN A 75 10.48 0.36 -0.75
C ASN A 75 9.83 -1.04 -0.77
N ASN A 76 9.36 -1.41 -1.95
CA ASN A 76 8.81 -2.72 -2.29
C ASN A 76 9.31 -3.09 -3.71
N ALA A 77 8.76 -4.14 -4.30
CA ALA A 77 9.03 -4.57 -5.67
C ALA A 77 7.80 -4.38 -6.57
N LEU A 78 7.01 -3.31 -6.33
CA LEU A 78 5.85 -2.99 -7.15
C LEU A 78 6.30 -2.51 -8.54
N SER A 79 5.47 -2.78 -9.53
CA SER A 79 5.79 -2.49 -10.93
C SER A 79 4.60 -1.95 -11.72
N GLY A 80 4.87 -1.47 -12.93
CA GLY A 80 3.87 -0.95 -13.85
C GLY A 80 3.51 0.51 -13.59
N THR A 81 2.30 0.91 -13.95
CA THR A 81 1.84 2.30 -13.83
C THR A 81 0.68 2.41 -12.86
N VAL A 82 0.83 3.22 -11.82
CA VAL A 82 -0.25 3.57 -10.90
C VAL A 82 -0.72 4.99 -11.16
N ARG A 83 -2.04 5.15 -11.32
CA ARG A 83 -2.68 6.47 -11.42
C ARG A 83 -3.16 6.91 -10.06
N VAL A 84 -2.77 8.10 -9.66
CA VAL A 84 -3.03 8.62 -8.32
C VAL A 84 -3.69 9.99 -8.43
N PRO A 85 -4.87 10.19 -7.82
CA PRO A 85 -5.50 11.51 -7.77
C PRO A 85 -4.57 12.58 -7.19
N ARG A 86 -4.62 13.79 -7.76
CA ARG A 86 -3.93 14.95 -7.17
C ARG A 86 -4.49 15.22 -5.77
N GLY A 87 -3.59 15.49 -4.83
CA GLY A 87 -3.94 15.74 -3.43
C GLY A 87 -4.10 14.48 -2.57
N PHE A 88 -4.17 13.28 -3.15
CA PHE A 88 -4.13 12.04 -2.37
C PHE A 88 -2.73 11.81 -1.78
N LEU A 89 -2.65 11.77 -0.45
CA LEU A 89 -1.38 11.62 0.26
C LEU A 89 -0.89 10.18 0.17
N SER A 90 0.17 9.98 -0.62
CA SER A 90 0.69 8.66 -0.89
C SER A 90 2.19 8.65 -1.16
N TYR A 91 2.86 7.57 -0.74
CA TYR A 91 4.29 7.35 -0.92
C TYR A 91 4.54 6.04 -1.68
N PHE A 92 5.24 6.14 -2.80
CA PHE A 92 5.51 5.08 -3.77
C PHE A 92 7.00 4.96 -4.10
N GLU A 93 7.84 5.81 -3.52
CA GLU A 93 9.28 5.90 -3.79
C GLU A 93 9.99 4.56 -3.53
N GLU A 94 11.16 4.36 -4.12
CA GLU A 94 11.95 3.12 -3.92
C GLU A 94 11.21 1.84 -4.41
N ASN A 95 10.36 1.97 -5.44
CA ASN A 95 9.87 0.86 -6.24
C ASN A 95 10.41 1.03 -7.67
N ASP A 96 11.51 0.34 -8.01
CA ASP A 96 12.30 0.64 -9.20
C ASP A 96 11.53 0.50 -10.53
N GLU A 97 10.56 -0.41 -10.59
CA GLU A 97 9.76 -0.68 -11.79
C GLU A 97 8.38 0.03 -11.78
N LEU A 98 8.10 0.87 -10.78
CA LEU A 98 6.81 1.54 -10.63
C LEU A 98 6.87 2.98 -11.16
N THR A 99 5.98 3.28 -12.09
CA THR A 99 5.73 4.65 -12.57
C THR A 99 4.47 5.21 -11.91
N VAL A 100 4.56 6.42 -11.37
CA VAL A 100 3.43 7.10 -10.70
C VAL A 100 2.93 8.24 -11.58
N GLU A 101 1.71 8.12 -12.09
CA GLU A 101 1.02 9.16 -12.85
C GLU A 101 0.05 9.92 -11.92
N ARG A 102 0.26 11.23 -11.74
CA ARG A 102 -0.66 12.08 -10.99
C ARG A 102 -1.75 12.60 -11.92
N ILE A 103 -3.01 12.27 -11.65
CA ILE A 103 -4.16 12.65 -12.48
C ILE A 103 -5.01 13.73 -11.79
N GLU A 104 -5.50 14.68 -12.58
CA GLU A 104 -6.59 15.57 -12.16
C GLU A 104 -7.88 14.75 -12.26
N GLU A 105 -8.67 14.75 -11.18
CA GLU A 105 -10.03 14.18 -11.21
C GLU A 105 -10.99 15.12 -11.93
#